data_AF-A0A7K0FMC5-F1
#
_entry.id   AF-A0A7K0FMC5-F1
#
_cell.length_a   1.000
_cell.length_b   1.000
_cell.length_c   1.000
_cell.angle_alpha   90.00
_cell.angle_beta   90.00
_cell.angle_gamma   90.00
#
_symmetry.space_group_name_H-M   'P 1'
#
loop_
_entity.id
_entity.type
_entity.pdbx_description
1 polymer ?
#
loop_
_entity_poly.entity_id
_entity_poly.type
_entity_poly.pdbx_seq_one_letter_code
_entity_poly.pdbx_strand_id
1 'polypeptide(L)'
;MNHLKFLILTLVLFFCVNKSNAQVDHLEPVGGIFDVYSFQFDYYSSVRKVLFNGLTDDPEIRFLVMPSFSPENVLDVIKDEEKDKYYIEYHIAEQSIWYSKNKADVKISKFRKQLSKSSVALIKNLYRTAIFNSRFIQKESLGVDGTQYFFSINDSGLKTGTVWSPGEKSLMRELVEVGYGLIEFAKSDKVEINNDLVERITNLTIKLK
;
A
#
# COMPACT_ATOMS: atom_id res chain seq x y z
N MET A 1 33.49 -25.51 -37.34
CA MET A 1 33.45 -24.14 -36.76
C MET A 1 32.05 -23.50 -36.74
N ASN A 2 31.00 -24.14 -37.27
CA ASN A 2 29.64 -23.58 -37.34
C ASN A 2 28.72 -24.00 -36.17
N HIS A 3 28.95 -25.16 -35.55
CA HIS A 3 28.11 -25.65 -34.45
C HIS A 3 28.32 -24.90 -33.13
N LEU A 4 29.55 -24.45 -32.83
CA LEU A 4 29.83 -23.65 -31.63
C LEU A 4 29.21 -22.24 -31.71
N LYS A 5 29.22 -21.64 -32.90
CA LYS A 5 28.55 -20.35 -33.15
C LYS A 5 27.04 -20.48 -33.08
N PHE A 6 26.47 -21.59 -33.58
CA PHE A 6 25.04 -21.86 -33.48
C PHE A 6 24.62 -22.08 -32.01
N LEU A 7 25.40 -22.83 -31.23
CA LEU A 7 25.18 -23.06 -29.81
C LEU A 7 25.18 -21.75 -29.00
N ILE A 8 26.18 -20.89 -29.23
CA ILE A 8 26.29 -19.57 -28.58
C ILE A 8 25.11 -18.68 -28.99
N LEU A 9 24.69 -18.71 -30.26
CA LEU A 9 23.54 -17.94 -30.74
C LEU A 9 22.24 -18.41 -30.08
N THR A 10 22.01 -19.73 -29.94
CA THR A 10 20.86 -20.26 -29.20
C THR A 10 20.90 -19.93 -27.72
N LEU A 11 22.08 -19.94 -27.08
CA LEU A 11 22.22 -19.60 -25.66
C LEU A 11 21.92 -18.11 -25.41
N VAL A 12 22.42 -17.22 -26.27
CA VAL A 12 22.14 -15.78 -26.22
C VAL A 12 20.67 -15.49 -26.48
N LEU A 13 20.04 -16.17 -27.45
CA LEU A 13 18.59 -16.08 -27.65
C LEU A 13 17.82 -16.58 -26.42
N PHE A 14 18.25 -17.67 -25.77
CA PHE A 14 17.59 -18.17 -24.55
C PHE A 14 17.69 -17.18 -23.37
N PHE A 15 18.81 -16.46 -23.23
CA PHE A 15 18.96 -15.41 -22.22
C PHE A 15 18.26 -14.09 -22.61
N CYS A 16 18.09 -13.79 -23.90
CA CYS A 16 17.36 -12.60 -24.36
C CYS A 16 15.84 -12.77 -24.36
N VAL A 17 15.32 -14.00 -24.50
CA VAL A 17 13.87 -14.29 -24.58
C VAL A 17 13.21 -14.44 -23.19
N ASN A 18 14.00 -14.65 -22.13
CA ASN A 18 13.49 -14.69 -20.75
C ASN A 18 13.41 -13.29 -20.10
N LYS A 19 12.72 -12.35 -20.77
CA LYS A 19 12.21 -11.12 -20.12
C LYS A 19 10.69 -11.16 -19.97
N SER A 20 10.09 -12.33 -19.77
CA SER A 20 8.72 -12.41 -19.25
C SER A 20 8.74 -12.28 -17.73
N ASN A 21 9.17 -11.12 -17.22
CA ASN A 21 8.69 -10.69 -15.91
C ASN A 21 7.23 -10.30 -16.11
N ALA A 22 6.33 -11.29 -16.11
CA ALA A 22 4.92 -11.07 -15.84
C ALA A 22 4.81 -10.67 -14.37
N GLN A 23 5.35 -9.50 -14.02
CA GLN A 23 5.12 -8.89 -12.74
C GLN A 23 3.64 -8.54 -12.72
N VAL A 24 2.93 -9.13 -11.77
CA VAL A 24 1.56 -8.77 -11.48
C VAL A 24 1.57 -7.29 -11.09
N ASP A 25 1.00 -6.46 -11.95
CA ASP A 25 0.98 -5.01 -11.77
C ASP A 25 -0.43 -4.50 -11.48
N HIS A 26 -1.06 -5.19 -10.53
CA HIS A 26 -2.35 -4.83 -9.96
C HIS A 26 -2.39 -5.27 -8.51
N LEU A 27 -3.34 -4.72 -7.75
CA LEU A 27 -3.62 -5.19 -6.39
C LEU A 27 -4.33 -6.55 -6.43
N GLU A 28 -4.24 -7.27 -5.33
CA GLU A 28 -5.06 -8.45 -5.05
C GLU A 28 -6.19 -8.07 -4.08
N PRO A 29 -7.41 -8.60 -4.25
CA PRO A 29 -8.42 -8.51 -3.21
C PRO A 29 -7.90 -9.13 -1.91
N VAL A 30 -8.08 -8.45 -0.78
CA VAL A 30 -7.72 -9.01 0.52
C VAL A 30 -8.63 -10.19 0.86
N GLY A 31 -8.02 -11.31 1.27
CA GLY A 31 -8.75 -12.47 1.79
C GLY A 31 -9.54 -12.14 3.06
N GLY A 32 -10.69 -12.79 3.22
CA GLY A 32 -11.51 -12.64 4.42
C GLY A 32 -10.92 -13.35 5.62
N ILE A 33 -11.59 -13.23 6.77
CA ILE A 33 -11.22 -13.95 8.01
C ILE A 33 -11.22 -15.48 7.86
N PHE A 34 -11.91 -16.00 6.83
CA PHE A 34 -12.00 -17.43 6.54
C PHE A 34 -10.87 -17.93 5.61
N ASP A 35 -10.13 -17.02 4.98
CA ASP A 35 -9.09 -17.33 4.01
C ASP A 35 -7.67 -17.27 4.61
N VAL A 36 -7.55 -16.76 5.84
CA VAL A 36 -6.27 -16.53 6.51
C VAL A 36 -5.96 -17.62 7.55
N TYR A 37 -4.67 -17.89 7.77
CA TYR A 37 -4.23 -18.79 8.83
C TYR A 37 -4.51 -18.20 10.22
N SER A 38 -4.69 -19.05 11.24
CA SER A 38 -4.96 -18.60 12.62
C SER A 38 -3.92 -17.61 13.15
N PHE A 39 -2.63 -17.83 12.87
CA PHE A 39 -1.57 -16.91 13.31
C PHE A 39 -1.63 -15.55 12.61
N GLN A 40 -2.09 -15.50 11.34
CA GLN A 40 -2.29 -14.25 10.61
C GLN A 40 -3.48 -13.50 11.19
N PHE A 41 -4.58 -14.21 11.48
CA PHE A 41 -5.75 -13.63 12.13
C PHE A 41 -5.39 -12.98 13.49
N ASP A 42 -4.64 -13.69 14.34
CA ASP A 42 -4.21 -13.17 15.64
C ASP A 42 -3.31 -11.93 15.49
N TYR A 43 -2.44 -11.94 14.48
CA TYR A 43 -1.59 -10.80 14.17
C TYR A 43 -2.37 -9.60 13.67
N TYR A 44 -3.23 -9.77 12.67
CA TYR A 44 -4.07 -8.70 12.13
C TYR A 44 -5.00 -8.12 13.20
N SER A 45 -5.53 -8.97 14.08
CA SER A 45 -6.31 -8.54 15.23
C SER A 45 -5.49 -7.68 16.20
N SER A 46 -4.24 -8.06 16.45
CA SER A 46 -3.32 -7.27 17.29
C SER A 46 -2.98 -5.93 16.65
N VAL A 47 -2.67 -5.91 15.35
CA VAL A 47 -2.42 -4.68 14.59
C VAL A 47 -3.62 -3.75 14.66
N ARG A 48 -4.83 -4.25 14.34
CA ARG A 48 -6.05 -3.44 14.41
C ARG A 48 -6.30 -2.90 15.81
N LYS A 49 -6.17 -3.73 16.85
CA LYS A 49 -6.44 -3.31 18.23
C LYS A 49 -5.51 -2.19 18.71
N VAL A 50 -4.24 -2.26 18.32
CA VAL A 50 -3.19 -1.38 18.84
C VAL A 50 -2.95 -0.20 17.91
N LEU A 51 -2.63 -0.47 16.65
CA LEU A 51 -2.28 0.54 15.67
C LEU A 51 -3.49 1.39 15.25
N PHE A 52 -4.69 0.79 15.15
CA PHE A 52 -5.88 1.52 14.71
C PHE A 52 -6.65 2.15 15.88
N ASN A 53 -6.11 2.10 17.09
CA ASN A 53 -6.77 2.66 18.25
C ASN A 53 -7.07 4.17 18.06
N GLY A 54 -8.37 4.51 18.04
CA GLY A 54 -8.85 5.88 17.84
C GLY A 54 -9.09 6.27 16.37
N LEU A 55 -8.81 5.38 15.42
CA LEU A 55 -9.19 5.58 14.02
C LEU A 55 -10.63 5.13 13.79
N THR A 56 -11.28 5.70 12.78
CA THR A 56 -12.60 5.26 12.32
C THR A 56 -12.52 3.94 11.56
N ASP A 57 -13.61 3.18 11.55
CA ASP A 57 -13.75 1.98 10.72
C ASP A 57 -14.13 2.30 9.27
N ASP A 58 -14.60 3.52 9.01
CA ASP A 58 -15.05 3.99 7.69
C ASP A 58 -14.22 5.18 7.16
N PRO A 59 -12.88 5.05 7.02
CA PRO A 59 -12.05 6.12 6.47
C PRO A 59 -12.33 6.33 4.97
N GLU A 60 -12.11 7.53 4.46
CA GLU A 60 -12.20 7.83 3.03
C GLU A 60 -11.22 6.96 2.22
N ILE A 61 -9.98 6.87 2.71
CA ILE A 61 -8.96 5.92 2.27
C ILE A 61 -8.13 5.46 3.48
N ARG A 62 -7.53 4.27 3.38
CA ARG A 62 -6.54 3.76 4.34
C ARG A 62 -5.36 3.15 3.62
N PHE A 63 -4.15 3.49 4.05
CA PHE A 63 -2.89 2.88 3.63
C PHE A 63 -2.23 2.22 4.84
N LEU A 64 -2.18 0.90 4.87
CA LEU A 64 -1.56 0.13 5.94
C LEU A 64 -0.28 -0.54 5.41
N VAL A 65 0.80 -0.39 6.16
CA VAL A 65 2.12 -0.94 5.86
C VAL A 65 2.51 -1.93 6.96
N MET A 66 2.69 -3.19 6.57
CA MET A 66 3.06 -4.29 7.45
C MET A 66 4.37 -4.93 6.99
N PRO A 67 5.51 -4.34 7.39
CA PRO A 67 6.83 -4.85 7.05
C PRO A 67 7.21 -6.05 7.93
N SER A 68 8.06 -6.94 7.43
CA SER A 68 8.47 -8.16 8.15
C SER A 68 9.37 -7.89 9.35
N PHE A 69 10.10 -6.78 9.38
CA PHE A 69 11.20 -6.54 10.33
C PHE A 69 11.25 -5.11 10.89
N SER A 70 10.31 -4.24 10.54
CA SER A 70 10.22 -2.87 11.05
C SER A 70 8.83 -2.60 11.65
N PRO A 71 8.62 -1.46 12.32
CA PRO A 71 7.32 -1.16 12.91
C PRO A 71 6.23 -0.94 11.86
N GLU A 72 5.05 -1.46 12.16
CA GLU A 72 3.85 -1.32 11.34
C GLU A 72 3.31 0.11 11.43
N ASN A 73 2.70 0.58 10.35
CA ASN A 73 2.12 1.93 10.31
C ASN A 73 0.87 1.98 9.43
N VAL A 74 0.01 2.96 9.71
CA VAL A 74 -1.25 3.18 8.99
C VAL A 74 -1.48 4.66 8.80
N LEU A 75 -1.98 5.02 7.62
CA LEU A 75 -2.41 6.35 7.26
C LEU A 75 -3.86 6.30 6.81
N ASP A 76 -4.70 7.12 7.42
CA ASP A 76 -6.10 7.31 7.04
C ASP A 76 -6.32 8.72 6.51
N VAL A 77 -7.25 8.85 5.55
CA VAL A 77 -7.94 10.13 5.32
C VAL A 77 -9.34 9.99 5.89
N ILE A 78 -9.73 10.92 6.75
CA ILE A 78 -11.03 10.93 7.42
C ILE A 78 -11.77 12.24 7.13
N LYS A 79 -13.09 12.19 7.22
CA LYS A 79 -13.95 13.36 7.18
C LYS A 79 -14.50 13.63 8.58
N ASP A 80 -14.32 14.86 9.06
CA ASP A 80 -15.04 15.39 10.21
C ASP A 80 -16.39 15.92 9.70
N GLU A 81 -17.44 15.13 9.90
CA GLU A 81 -18.79 15.43 9.40
C GLU A 81 -19.38 16.71 10.01
N GLU A 82 -19.04 17.03 11.26
CA GLU A 82 -19.56 18.23 11.93
C GLU A 82 -18.94 19.51 11.36
N LYS A 83 -17.64 19.46 11.00
CA LYS A 83 -16.90 20.63 10.50
C LYS A 83 -16.79 20.69 8.99
N ASP A 84 -17.23 19.67 8.27
CA ASP A 84 -17.05 19.50 6.82
C ASP A 84 -15.57 19.69 6.40
N LYS A 85 -14.66 19.11 7.20
CA LYS A 85 -13.21 19.16 7.01
C LYS A 85 -12.64 17.77 6.88
N TYR A 86 -11.56 17.66 6.10
CA TYR A 86 -10.84 16.41 5.95
C TYR A 86 -9.52 16.46 6.72
N TYR A 87 -9.13 15.32 7.26
CA TYR A 87 -7.86 15.15 7.95
C TYR A 87 -7.14 13.92 7.43
N ILE A 88 -5.82 14.01 7.39
CA ILE A 88 -4.93 12.87 7.26
C ILE A 88 -4.43 12.50 8.66
N GLU A 89 -4.62 11.26 9.06
CA GLU A 89 -4.18 10.72 10.35
C GLU A 89 -3.16 9.62 10.09
N TYR A 90 -1.97 9.76 10.68
CA TYR A 90 -0.89 8.80 10.53
C TYR A 90 -0.48 8.25 11.88
N HIS A 91 -0.54 6.94 12.02
CA HIS A 91 -0.11 6.19 13.19
C HIS A 91 1.08 5.30 12.82
N ILE A 92 2.11 5.29 13.66
CA ILE A 92 3.25 4.37 13.52
C ILE A 92 3.58 3.76 14.88
N ALA A 93 3.78 2.45 14.90
CA ALA A 93 4.26 1.77 16.09
C ALA A 93 5.73 2.14 16.38
N GLU A 94 6.10 2.28 17.64
CA GLU A 94 7.51 2.54 18.02
C GLU A 94 8.39 1.27 17.92
N GLN A 95 7.76 0.10 17.90
CA GLN A 95 8.39 -1.21 17.76
C GLN A 95 7.45 -2.15 17.02
N SER A 96 7.98 -3.20 16.38
CA SER A 96 7.14 -4.18 15.67
C SER A 96 6.15 -4.86 16.62
N ILE A 97 4.87 -4.78 16.28
CA ILE A 97 3.77 -5.43 16.97
C ILE A 97 3.93 -6.95 16.88
N TRP A 98 4.43 -7.48 15.77
CA TRP A 98 4.68 -8.92 15.62
C TRP A 98 5.68 -9.46 16.64
N TYR A 99 6.83 -8.81 16.81
CA TYR A 99 7.91 -9.28 17.71
C TYR A 99 7.79 -8.80 19.16
N SER A 100 6.77 -7.99 19.48
CA SER A 100 6.58 -7.45 20.82
C SER A 100 6.12 -8.52 21.81
N LYS A 101 6.81 -8.64 22.96
CA LYS A 101 6.45 -9.57 24.04
C LYS A 101 5.04 -9.35 24.56
N ASN A 102 4.65 -8.09 24.75
CA ASN A 102 3.27 -7.70 25.04
C ASN A 102 2.78 -6.74 23.95
N LYS A 103 2.01 -7.27 23.01
CA LYS A 103 1.50 -6.50 21.86
C LYS A 103 0.63 -5.32 22.29
N ALA A 104 -0.10 -5.45 23.41
CA ALA A 104 -1.00 -4.42 23.90
C ALA A 104 -0.28 -3.17 24.43
N ASP A 105 0.99 -3.29 24.82
CA ASP A 105 1.77 -2.19 25.40
C ASP A 105 2.59 -1.42 24.35
N VAL A 106 2.49 -1.82 23.08
CA VAL A 106 3.21 -1.15 21.99
C VAL A 106 2.70 0.28 21.86
N LYS A 107 3.62 1.23 22.03
CA LYS A 107 3.34 2.65 21.91
C LYS A 107 3.17 3.04 20.44
N ILE A 108 2.23 3.95 20.20
CA ILE A 108 1.90 4.47 18.88
C ILE A 108 2.16 5.98 18.86
N SER A 109 3.02 6.41 17.95
CA SER A 109 3.17 7.82 17.59
C SER A 109 2.06 8.20 16.60
N LYS A 110 1.38 9.32 16.87
CA LYS A 110 0.21 9.77 16.11
C LYS A 110 0.43 11.17 15.55
N PHE A 111 0.06 11.35 14.29
CA PHE A 111 0.13 12.63 13.58
C PHE A 111 -1.24 12.89 12.95
N ARG A 112 -1.69 14.15 12.99
CA ARG A 112 -2.93 14.57 12.36
C ARG A 112 -2.72 15.91 11.68
N LYS A 113 -3.20 16.02 10.45
CA LYS A 113 -3.12 17.25 9.67
C LYS A 113 -4.38 17.46 8.85
N GLN A 114 -4.80 18.70 8.68
CA GLN A 114 -5.92 19.02 7.79
C GLN A 114 -5.51 18.82 6.32
N LEU A 115 -6.43 18.31 5.51
CA LEU A 115 -6.23 18.06 4.09
C LEU A 115 -7.32 18.80 3.28
N SER A 116 -6.97 19.37 2.13
CA SER A 116 -7.93 20.07 1.28
C SER A 116 -8.87 19.09 0.57
N LYS A 117 -10.10 19.55 0.29
CA LYS A 117 -11.11 18.73 -0.42
C LYS A 117 -10.62 18.28 -1.80
N SER A 118 -9.85 19.12 -2.49
CA SER A 118 -9.23 18.82 -3.77
C SER A 118 -8.21 17.69 -3.67
N SER A 119 -7.33 17.72 -2.66
CA SER A 119 -6.35 16.65 -2.43
C SER A 119 -7.04 15.33 -2.07
N VAL A 120 -8.09 15.37 -1.25
CA VAL A 120 -8.89 14.18 -0.92
C VAL A 120 -9.50 13.58 -2.19
N ALA A 121 -10.16 14.39 -3.03
CA ALA A 121 -10.76 13.91 -4.27
C ALA A 121 -9.72 13.29 -5.22
N LEU A 122 -8.54 13.90 -5.33
CA LEU A 122 -7.42 13.40 -6.12
C LEU A 122 -6.93 12.02 -5.61
N ILE A 123 -6.69 11.90 -4.31
CA ILE A 123 -6.22 10.65 -3.68
C ILE A 123 -7.29 9.56 -3.79
N LYS A 124 -8.56 9.88 -3.50
CA LYS A 124 -9.67 8.93 -3.64
C LYS A 124 -9.79 8.40 -5.07
N ASN A 125 -9.62 9.25 -6.08
CA ASN A 125 -9.71 8.82 -7.48
C ASN A 125 -8.60 7.81 -7.85
N LEU A 126 -7.37 8.03 -7.37
CA LEU A 126 -6.27 7.08 -7.52
C LEU A 126 -6.60 5.74 -6.86
N TYR A 127 -7.00 5.77 -5.58
CA TYR A 127 -7.32 4.56 -4.81
C TYR A 127 -8.47 3.79 -5.44
N ARG A 128 -9.52 4.49 -5.87
CA ARG A 128 -10.65 3.89 -6.60
C ARG A 128 -10.15 3.17 -7.84
N THR A 129 -9.31 3.81 -8.65
CA THR A 129 -8.81 3.24 -9.90
C THR A 129 -7.93 2.01 -9.63
N ALA A 130 -7.04 2.07 -8.64
CA ALA A 130 -6.20 0.92 -8.27
C ALA A 130 -7.05 -0.25 -7.75
N ILE A 131 -7.99 0.01 -6.83
CA ILE A 131 -8.81 -1.02 -6.18
C ILE A 131 -9.74 -1.70 -7.17
N PHE A 132 -10.38 -0.95 -8.08
CA PHE A 132 -11.32 -1.52 -9.04
C PHE A 132 -10.62 -2.35 -10.14
N ASN A 133 -9.31 -2.20 -10.28
CA ASN A 133 -8.49 -3.04 -11.16
C ASN A 133 -7.86 -4.25 -10.46
N SER A 134 -8.19 -4.51 -9.18
CA SER A 134 -7.65 -5.65 -8.44
C SER A 134 -8.05 -6.98 -9.07
N ARG A 135 -7.14 -7.96 -9.08
CA ARG A 135 -7.40 -9.33 -9.56
C ARG A 135 -6.67 -10.34 -8.69
N PHE A 136 -7.20 -11.55 -8.57
CA PHE A 136 -6.51 -12.64 -7.89
C PHE A 136 -5.28 -13.07 -8.69
N ILE A 137 -4.15 -13.27 -8.01
CA ILE A 137 -2.93 -13.78 -8.63
C ILE A 137 -3.04 -15.28 -8.86
N GLN A 138 -2.50 -15.74 -10.00
CA GLN A 138 -2.41 -17.18 -10.32
C GLN A 138 -1.05 -17.79 -9.96
N LYS A 139 -0.03 -16.98 -9.63
CA LYS A 139 1.32 -17.44 -9.30
C LYS A 139 2.04 -16.50 -8.33
N GLU A 140 2.64 -17.06 -7.28
CA GLU A 140 3.42 -16.32 -6.28
C GLU A 140 4.49 -15.42 -6.91
N SER A 141 4.58 -14.18 -6.41
CA SER A 141 5.61 -13.22 -6.81
C SER A 141 6.78 -13.23 -5.81
N LEU A 142 8.00 -13.07 -6.32
CA LEU A 142 9.18 -12.89 -5.47
C LEU A 142 9.17 -11.48 -4.89
N GLY A 143 9.03 -11.37 -3.57
CA GLY A 143 9.05 -10.09 -2.87
C GLY A 143 10.46 -9.52 -2.74
N VAL A 144 10.58 -8.20 -2.98
CA VAL A 144 11.86 -7.47 -2.93
C VAL A 144 12.14 -6.76 -1.60
N ASP A 145 11.11 -6.42 -0.80
CA ASP A 145 11.26 -5.62 0.43
C ASP A 145 10.64 -6.27 1.69
N GLY A 146 10.03 -7.45 1.57
CA GLY A 146 9.41 -8.16 2.68
C GLY A 146 8.26 -7.40 3.36
N THR A 147 7.52 -6.57 2.63
CA THR A 147 6.46 -5.71 3.17
C THR A 147 5.13 -5.95 2.47
N GLN A 148 4.07 -6.15 3.28
CA GLN A 148 2.70 -6.20 2.78
C GLN A 148 2.10 -4.80 2.86
N TYR A 149 1.55 -4.35 1.74
CA TYR A 149 0.88 -3.06 1.64
C TYR A 149 -0.61 -3.28 1.42
N PHE A 150 -1.44 -2.58 2.18
CA PHE A 150 -2.89 -2.63 2.06
C PHE A 150 -3.41 -1.25 1.71
N PHE A 151 -4.24 -1.19 0.69
CA PHE A 151 -4.91 0.02 0.23
C PHE A 151 -6.40 -0.18 0.40
N SER A 152 -7.08 0.73 1.08
CA SER A 152 -8.53 0.69 1.23
C SER A 152 -9.16 1.99 0.78
N ILE A 153 -10.36 1.90 0.23
CA ILE A 153 -11.20 3.05 -0.09
C ILE A 153 -12.63 2.78 0.40
N ASN A 154 -13.24 3.80 1.02
CA ASN A 154 -14.67 3.77 1.27
C ASN A 154 -15.41 4.35 0.05
N ASP A 155 -16.04 3.45 -0.69
CA ASP A 155 -16.83 3.77 -1.88
C ASP A 155 -18.09 2.90 -1.88
N SER A 156 -19.07 3.27 -1.06
CA SER A 156 -20.21 2.40 -0.73
C SER A 156 -19.75 1.11 -0.03
N GLY A 157 -19.04 1.28 1.09
CA GLY A 157 -18.40 0.22 1.85
C GLY A 157 -16.91 0.11 1.58
N LEU A 158 -16.17 -0.28 2.61
CA LEU A 158 -14.72 -0.40 2.57
C LEU A 158 -14.28 -1.53 1.64
N LYS A 159 -13.49 -1.20 0.63
CA LYS A 159 -12.89 -2.15 -0.32
C LYS A 159 -11.38 -2.10 -0.14
N THR A 160 -10.76 -3.26 0.03
CA THR A 160 -9.32 -3.34 0.30
C THR A 160 -8.63 -4.24 -0.72
N GLY A 161 -7.57 -3.70 -1.31
CA GLY A 161 -6.63 -4.40 -2.16
C GLY A 161 -5.26 -4.42 -1.51
N THR A 162 -4.44 -5.39 -1.87
CA THR A 162 -3.14 -5.58 -1.25
C THR A 162 -2.07 -6.00 -2.26
N VAL A 163 -0.82 -5.73 -1.93
CA VAL A 163 0.33 -6.17 -2.72
C VAL A 163 1.49 -6.47 -1.79
N TRP A 164 2.15 -7.60 -2.02
CA TRP A 164 3.39 -7.96 -1.33
C TRP A 164 4.57 -7.46 -2.14
N SER A 165 5.38 -6.57 -1.56
CA SER A 165 6.69 -6.18 -2.08
C SER A 165 6.75 -5.94 -3.60
N PRO A 166 5.96 -4.99 -4.14
CA PRO A 166 5.88 -4.77 -5.58
C PRO A 166 7.24 -4.41 -6.17
N GLY A 167 7.53 -4.84 -7.40
CA GLY A 167 8.83 -4.60 -8.01
C GLY A 167 9.03 -3.14 -8.40
N GLU A 168 10.30 -2.72 -8.42
CA GLU A 168 10.72 -1.32 -8.55
C GLU A 168 10.14 -0.56 -9.76
N LYS A 169 9.76 -1.27 -10.82
CA LYS A 169 9.25 -0.66 -12.07
C LYS A 169 7.75 -0.84 -12.28
N SER A 170 7.04 -1.38 -11.29
CA SER A 170 5.60 -1.61 -11.35
C SER A 170 4.81 -0.35 -10.98
N LEU A 171 3.59 -0.22 -11.52
CA LEU A 171 2.61 0.78 -11.09
C LEU A 171 2.25 0.60 -9.61
N MET A 172 2.24 -0.64 -9.11
CA MET A 172 2.00 -0.89 -7.68
C MET A 172 3.12 -0.34 -6.78
N ARG A 173 4.38 -0.35 -7.25
CA ARG A 173 5.45 0.36 -6.54
C ARG A 173 5.21 1.87 -6.58
N GLU A 174 4.83 2.43 -7.72
CA GLU A 174 4.48 3.86 -7.81
C GLU A 174 3.32 4.23 -6.85
N LEU A 175 2.35 3.33 -6.66
CA LEU A 175 1.25 3.48 -5.70
C LEU A 175 1.73 3.47 -4.24
N VAL A 176 2.65 2.56 -3.90
CA VAL A 176 3.31 2.53 -2.58
C VAL A 176 4.07 3.83 -2.32
N GLU A 177 4.81 4.33 -3.31
CA GLU A 177 5.55 5.58 -3.19
C GLU A 177 4.63 6.80 -3.01
N VAL A 178 3.43 6.80 -3.58
CA VAL A 178 2.40 7.80 -3.26
C VAL A 178 2.00 7.70 -1.79
N GLY A 179 1.78 6.49 -1.26
CA GLY A 179 1.48 6.27 0.15
C GLY A 179 2.57 6.82 1.08
N TYR A 180 3.84 6.58 0.78
CA TYR A 180 4.95 7.17 1.52
C TYR A 180 5.02 8.70 1.37
N GLY A 181 4.74 9.25 0.19
CA GLY A 181 4.63 10.68 -0.01
C GLY A 181 3.54 11.33 0.87
N LEU A 182 2.42 10.64 1.06
CA LEU A 182 1.34 11.09 1.96
C LEU A 182 1.75 11.00 3.43
N ILE A 183 2.50 9.98 3.84
CA ILE A 183 3.06 9.86 5.19
C ILE A 183 4.02 11.02 5.48
N GLU A 184 4.93 11.32 4.56
CA GLU A 184 5.85 12.45 4.71
C GLU A 184 5.11 13.79 4.73
N PHE A 185 4.04 13.92 3.93
CA PHE A 185 3.15 15.08 4.05
C PHE A 185 2.54 15.16 5.45
N ALA A 186 1.97 14.09 5.99
CA ALA A 186 1.34 14.07 7.32
C ALA A 186 2.28 14.49 8.45
N LYS A 187 3.57 14.14 8.35
CA LYS A 187 4.62 14.46 9.34
C LYS A 187 5.25 15.85 9.17
N SER A 188 5.14 16.47 7.99
CA SER A 188 5.79 17.76 7.69
C SER A 188 5.08 18.96 8.34
N ASP A 189 5.61 20.17 8.16
CA ASP A 189 4.92 21.43 8.48
C ASP A 189 4.13 22.02 7.30
N LYS A 190 4.12 21.34 6.15
CA LYS A 190 3.46 21.83 4.93
C LYS A 190 1.93 21.82 5.08
N VAL A 191 1.26 22.80 4.48
CA VAL A 191 -0.21 22.93 4.54
C VAL A 191 -0.90 22.11 3.44
N GLU A 192 -0.26 21.94 2.28
CA GLU A 192 -0.78 21.18 1.14
C GLU A 192 0.23 20.14 0.66
N ILE A 193 -0.26 19.10 -0.02
CA ILE A 193 0.60 18.17 -0.75
C ILE A 193 1.36 18.92 -1.84
N ASN A 194 2.63 18.58 -2.05
CA ASN A 194 3.45 19.29 -3.04
C ASN A 194 3.06 18.92 -4.47
N ASN A 195 3.46 19.77 -5.42
CA ASN A 195 3.15 19.58 -6.85
C ASN A 195 3.70 18.25 -7.38
N ASP A 196 4.88 17.81 -6.94
CA ASP A 196 5.46 16.54 -7.37
C ASP A 196 4.57 15.35 -7.00
N LEU A 197 4.01 15.34 -5.78
CA LEU A 197 3.09 14.28 -5.35
C LEU A 197 1.75 14.38 -6.10
N VAL A 198 1.25 15.60 -6.36
CA VAL A 198 0.04 15.82 -7.18
C VAL A 198 0.23 15.27 -8.59
N GLU A 199 1.36 15.57 -9.22
CA GLU A 199 1.70 15.08 -10.56
C GLU A 199 1.84 13.56 -10.57
N ARG A 200 2.55 12.98 -9.59
CA ARG A 200 2.68 11.52 -9.45
C ARG A 200 1.32 10.84 -9.31
N ILE A 201 0.44 11.37 -8.45
CA ILE A 201 -0.92 10.83 -8.29
C ILE A 201 -1.69 10.89 -9.60
N THR A 202 -1.63 12.04 -10.29
CA THR A 202 -2.36 12.26 -11.54
C THR A 202 -1.89 11.31 -12.64
N ASN A 203 -0.57 11.23 -12.85
CA ASN A 203 0.04 10.38 -13.86
C ASN A 203 -0.22 8.89 -13.59
N LEU A 204 -0.07 8.45 -12.34
CA LEU A 204 -0.35 7.08 -11.96
C LEU A 204 -1.84 6.73 -12.17
N THR A 205 -2.75 7.64 -11.83
CA THR A 205 -4.19 7.43 -12.05
C THR A 205 -4.51 7.24 -13.54
N ILE A 206 -3.82 7.96 -14.44
CA ILE A 206 -3.98 7.78 -15.89
C ILE A 206 -3.45 6.41 -16.34
N LYS A 207 -2.28 6.00 -15.86
CA LYS A 207 -1.66 4.71 -16.22
C LYS A 207 -2.47 3.49 -15.76
N LEU A 208 -3.23 3.63 -14.67
CA LEU A 208 -4.04 2.55 -14.10
C LEU A 208 -5.41 2.39 -14.78
N LYS A 209 -5.84 3.32 -15.64
CA LYS A 209 -7.10 3.21 -16.40
C LYS A 209 -6.91 2.39 -17.67
#